data_AF-A0AAV5X0B1-F1
#
_entry.id   AF-A0AAV5X0B1-F1
#
_cell.length_a   1.000
_cell.length_b   1.000
_cell.length_c   1.000
_cell.angle_alpha   90.00
_cell.angle_beta   90.00
_cell.angle_gamma   90.00
#
_symmetry.space_group_name_H-M   'P 1'
#
loop_
_entity.id
_entity.type
_entity.pdbx_description
1 polymer ?
#
loop_
_entity_poly.entity_id
_entity_poly.type
_entity_poly.pdbx_seq_one_letter_code
_entity_poly.pdbx_strand_id
1 'polypeptide(L)'
;EEVKRDLSNESIEEERSLRIFNGAFHDFKKRIPHYISDFSDAFEYRCLVTVIFMFFACIAPSITFGGLMGKYTDERMGTTETLLAQALCGVLWGLLSCQPLIIQSATGPVLIFEASLYRLCTVLELDLLTVRFFAGIWIFVICLIVVAFEGSWMLKYVTRFTEEIFAVMISGIFIFESINFIRKTNSDNPVEDYSFYEHQHHDCNETTEVSSRPCQYGEPNTTLLTGLILFMTFFLACVLRYVRSTIWFGKHVRNIFGDFGVFIAISVVAFLTQQLFPDPILAVSSST
;
A
#
# COMPACT_ATOMS: atom_id res chain seq x y z
N GLU A 1 2.16 -16.52 -33.64
CA GLU A 1 2.99 -17.69 -33.99
C GLU A 1 4.47 -17.35 -34.13
N GLU A 2 4.85 -16.21 -34.71
CA GLU A 2 6.25 -15.74 -34.75
C GLU A 2 6.85 -15.53 -33.36
N VAL A 3 6.14 -14.87 -32.44
CA VAL A 3 6.57 -14.71 -31.02
C VAL A 3 6.81 -16.06 -30.31
N LYS A 4 6.08 -17.11 -30.69
CA LYS A 4 6.24 -18.46 -30.12
C LYS A 4 7.46 -19.19 -30.70
N ARG A 5 7.83 -18.88 -31.96
CA ARG A 5 9.03 -19.39 -32.62
C ARG A 5 10.29 -18.69 -32.12
N ASP A 6 10.22 -17.39 -31.83
CA ASP A 6 11.33 -16.64 -31.23
C ASP A 6 11.62 -17.12 -29.80
N LEU A 7 10.58 -17.38 -28.99
CA LEU A 7 10.75 -18.01 -27.67
C LEU A 7 11.39 -19.40 -27.76
N SER A 8 11.07 -20.19 -28.79
CA SER A 8 11.67 -21.52 -28.96
C SER A 8 13.15 -21.45 -29.39
N ASN A 9 13.52 -20.47 -30.21
CA ASN A 9 14.92 -20.27 -30.61
C ASN A 9 15.76 -19.63 -29.48
N GLU A 10 15.22 -18.68 -28.70
CA GLU A 10 15.89 -18.16 -27.48
C GLU A 10 16.09 -19.28 -26.46
N SER A 11 15.11 -20.19 -26.28
CA SER A 11 15.25 -21.31 -25.34
C SER A 11 16.32 -22.35 -25.75
N ILE A 12 16.63 -22.45 -27.05
CA ILE A 12 17.69 -23.35 -27.56
C ILE A 12 19.08 -22.70 -27.42
N GLU A 13 19.17 -21.36 -27.43
CA GLU A 13 20.41 -20.62 -27.13
C GLU A 13 20.71 -20.53 -25.62
N GLU A 14 19.68 -20.46 -24.77
CA GLU A 14 19.78 -20.50 -23.30
C GLU A 14 20.42 -21.79 -22.78
N GLU A 15 20.27 -22.90 -23.50
CA GLU A 15 20.79 -24.22 -23.09
C GLU A 15 22.34 -24.33 -23.11
N ARG A 16 23.08 -23.30 -23.57
CA ARG A 16 24.54 -23.39 -23.80
C ARG A 16 25.46 -22.44 -23.04
N SER A 17 24.97 -21.59 -22.14
CA SER A 17 25.87 -20.77 -21.31
C SER A 17 25.63 -20.95 -19.82
N LEU A 18 26.37 -21.88 -19.20
CA LEU A 18 26.53 -22.00 -17.74
C LEU A 18 27.33 -20.81 -17.17
N ARG A 19 26.93 -19.58 -17.48
CA ARG A 19 27.54 -18.36 -16.96
C ARG A 19 26.62 -17.79 -15.89
N ILE A 20 27.16 -17.65 -14.69
CA ILE A 20 26.47 -16.99 -13.57
C ILE A 20 26.09 -15.57 -14.01
N PHE A 21 24.88 -15.11 -13.66
CA PHE A 21 24.32 -13.79 -14.02
C PHE A 21 24.01 -13.56 -15.51
N ASN A 22 23.94 -14.60 -16.34
CA ASN A 22 23.68 -14.43 -17.77
C ASN A 22 22.29 -13.80 -18.04
N GLY A 23 21.23 -14.30 -17.42
CA GLY A 23 19.89 -13.71 -17.52
C GLY A 23 19.82 -12.22 -17.12
N ALA A 24 20.42 -11.86 -15.98
CA ALA A 24 20.45 -10.46 -15.51
C ALA A 24 21.19 -9.52 -16.48
N PHE A 25 22.30 -9.98 -17.07
CA PHE A 25 23.05 -9.19 -18.04
C PHE A 25 22.30 -9.03 -19.37
N HIS A 26 21.56 -10.06 -19.80
CA HIS A 26 20.71 -10.01 -20.98
C HIS A 26 19.60 -8.97 -20.85
N ASP A 27 18.90 -8.96 -19.71
CA ASP A 27 17.87 -7.97 -19.40
C ASP A 27 18.44 -6.55 -19.39
N PHE A 28 19.60 -6.37 -18.76
CA PHE A 28 20.28 -5.07 -18.74
C PHE A 28 20.67 -4.59 -20.14
N LYS A 29 21.22 -5.48 -20.97
CA LYS A 29 21.61 -5.17 -22.36
C LYS A 29 20.40 -4.83 -23.24
N LYS A 30 19.25 -5.48 -23.02
CA LYS A 30 17.99 -5.16 -23.71
C LYS A 30 17.43 -3.80 -23.25
N ARG A 31 17.57 -3.44 -21.97
CA ARG A 31 17.03 -2.18 -21.44
C ARG A 31 17.84 -0.94 -21.80
N ILE A 32 19.17 -1.01 -21.77
CA ILE A 32 20.05 0.16 -21.89
C ILE A 32 19.80 1.08 -23.10
N PRO A 33 19.45 0.60 -24.33
CA PRO A 33 19.20 1.52 -25.45
C PRO A 33 17.95 2.39 -25.25
N HIS A 34 16.97 1.94 -24.46
CA HIS A 34 15.71 2.67 -24.23
C HIS A 34 15.82 3.71 -23.11
N TYR A 35 16.85 3.64 -22.27
CA TYR A 35 16.94 4.49 -21.08
C TYR A 35 16.99 5.99 -21.40
N ILE A 36 17.63 6.38 -22.51
CA ILE A 36 17.69 7.78 -22.93
C ILE A 36 16.35 8.24 -23.55
N SER A 37 15.68 7.37 -24.30
CA SER A 37 14.37 7.71 -24.87
C SER A 37 13.30 7.89 -23.80
N ASP A 38 13.37 7.14 -22.70
CA ASP A 38 12.41 7.23 -21.59
C ASP A 38 12.33 8.65 -21.00
N PHE A 39 13.46 9.37 -20.87
CA PHE A 39 13.46 10.75 -20.38
C PHE A 39 12.85 11.74 -21.39
N SER A 40 13.00 11.48 -22.69
CA SER A 40 12.39 12.30 -23.73
C SER A 40 10.88 12.06 -23.80
N ASP A 41 10.44 10.81 -23.67
CA ASP A 41 9.03 10.41 -23.73
C ASP A 41 8.23 10.87 -22.50
N ALA A 42 8.90 11.07 -21.36
CA ALA A 42 8.30 11.58 -20.14
C ALA A 42 7.73 13.01 -20.25
N PHE A 43 8.11 13.80 -21.27
CA PHE A 43 7.65 15.18 -21.44
C PHE A 43 6.22 15.32 -22.03
N GLU A 44 5.53 14.22 -22.29
CA GLU A 44 4.11 14.25 -22.70
C GLU A 44 3.19 14.69 -21.54
N TYR A 45 2.23 15.57 -21.80
CA TYR A 45 1.29 16.10 -20.78
C TYR A 45 0.55 15.00 -20.00
N ARG A 46 0.24 13.87 -20.65
CA ARG A 46 -0.41 12.71 -20.00
C ARG A 46 0.46 12.07 -18.92
N CYS A 47 1.79 12.13 -19.06
CA CYS A 47 2.70 11.63 -18.04
C CYS A 47 2.58 12.46 -16.76
N LEU A 48 2.55 13.79 -16.86
CA LEU A 48 2.36 14.69 -15.71
C LEU A 48 1.06 14.40 -14.96
N VAL A 49 -0.04 14.20 -15.68
CA VAL A 49 -1.35 13.83 -15.10
C VAL A 49 -1.25 12.51 -14.34
N THR A 50 -0.52 11.54 -14.90
CA THR A 50 -0.32 10.21 -14.29
C THR A 50 0.58 10.28 -13.06
N VAL A 51 1.61 11.12 -13.05
CA VAL A 51 2.49 11.35 -11.89
C VAL A 51 1.70 11.88 -10.70
N ILE A 52 0.86 12.90 -10.92
CA ILE A 52 0.01 13.47 -9.86
C ILE A 52 -0.97 12.41 -9.34
N PHE A 53 -1.61 11.66 -10.25
CA PHE A 53 -2.54 10.59 -9.91
C PHE A 53 -1.87 9.48 -9.07
N MET A 54 -0.71 8.99 -9.51
CA MET A 54 0.05 7.94 -8.81
C MET A 54 0.57 8.42 -7.46
N PHE A 55 1.00 9.68 -7.33
CA PHE A 55 1.46 10.25 -6.06
C PHE A 55 0.39 10.10 -4.96
N PHE A 56 -0.84 10.55 -5.24
CA PHE A 56 -1.93 10.41 -4.27
C PHE A 56 -2.38 8.95 -4.08
N ALA A 57 -2.21 8.09 -5.09
CA ALA A 57 -2.58 6.67 -4.99
C ALA A 57 -1.63 5.90 -4.07
N CYS A 58 -0.35 6.26 -4.08
CA CYS A 58 0.69 5.59 -3.32
C CYS A 58 0.86 6.17 -1.90
N ILE A 59 0.52 7.45 -1.67
CA ILE A 59 0.74 8.07 -0.36
C ILE A 59 -0.23 7.54 0.70
N ALA A 60 -1.51 7.33 0.36
CA ALA A 60 -2.51 6.91 1.35
C ALA A 60 -2.24 5.49 1.92
N PRO A 61 -1.96 4.45 1.10
CA PRO A 61 -1.57 3.15 1.63
C PRO A 61 -0.26 3.22 2.42
N SER A 62 0.70 4.04 2.00
CA SER A 62 1.98 4.20 2.68
C SER A 62 1.81 4.78 4.09
N ILE A 63 0.98 5.81 4.24
CA ILE A 63 0.64 6.41 5.55
C ILE A 63 -0.06 5.38 6.43
N THR A 64 -1.06 4.67 5.91
CA THR A 64 -1.79 3.65 6.70
C THR A 64 -0.88 2.52 7.15
N PHE A 65 -0.05 1.97 6.26
CA PHE A 65 0.89 0.91 6.64
C PHE A 65 1.99 1.41 7.57
N GLY A 66 2.45 2.65 7.42
CA GLY A 66 3.40 3.30 8.31
C GLY A 66 2.86 3.48 9.73
N GLY A 67 1.62 3.95 9.86
CA GLY A 67 0.96 4.11 11.17
C GLY A 67 0.69 2.77 11.86
N LEU A 68 0.27 1.75 11.10
CA LEU A 68 0.13 0.39 11.63
C LEU A 68 1.48 -0.18 12.07
N MET A 69 2.55 0.06 11.30
CA MET A 69 3.90 -0.37 11.66
C MET A 69 4.35 0.28 12.98
N GLY A 70 4.11 1.58 13.16
CA GLY A 70 4.41 2.30 14.40
C GLY A 70 3.70 1.69 15.60
N LYS A 71 2.40 1.41 15.45
CA LYS A 71 1.59 0.78 16.50
C LYS A 71 2.03 -0.64 16.86
N TYR A 72 2.52 -1.42 15.90
CA TYR A 72 2.97 -2.78 16.14
C TYR A 72 4.40 -2.89 16.66
N THR A 73 5.22 -1.86 16.47
CA THR A 73 6.65 -1.83 16.81
C THR A 73 6.98 -0.88 17.96
N ASP A 74 5.98 -0.47 18.76
CA ASP A 74 6.10 0.51 19.84
C ASP A 74 6.88 1.77 19.41
N GLU A 75 6.48 2.35 18.27
CA GLU A 75 7.05 3.58 17.68
C GLU A 75 8.55 3.50 17.31
N ARG A 76 9.16 2.31 17.31
CA ARG A 76 10.54 2.12 16.81
C ARG A 76 10.64 2.37 15.30
N MET A 77 9.54 2.19 14.57
CA MET A 77 9.45 2.42 13.14
C MET A 77 8.08 3.00 12.78
N GLY A 78 8.03 4.29 12.46
CA GLY A 78 6.80 5.02 12.22
C GLY A 78 6.50 5.31 10.75
N THR A 79 5.58 6.26 10.58
CA THR A 79 5.12 6.72 9.27
C THR A 79 6.19 7.50 8.51
N THR A 80 7.05 8.23 9.21
CA THR A 80 8.13 9.03 8.61
C THR A 80 9.21 8.16 7.96
N GLU A 81 9.64 7.09 8.65
CA GLU A 81 10.69 6.19 8.16
C GLU A 81 10.18 5.38 6.97
N THR A 82 8.92 4.95 7.01
CA THR A 82 8.28 4.20 5.91
C THR A 82 8.08 5.06 4.66
N LEU A 83 7.65 6.32 4.82
CA LEU A 83 7.55 7.26 3.70
C LEU A 83 8.92 7.58 3.09
N LEU A 84 9.93 7.83 3.93
CA LEU A 84 11.29 8.10 3.46
C LEU A 84 11.87 6.88 2.73
N ALA A 85 11.68 5.67 3.28
CA ALA A 85 12.12 4.43 2.65
C ALA A 85 11.43 4.22 1.29
N GLN A 86 10.12 4.43 1.20
CA GLN A 86 9.38 4.32 -0.07
C GLN A 86 9.87 5.33 -1.10
N ALA A 87 10.12 6.58 -0.72
CA ALA A 87 10.65 7.60 -1.62
C ALA A 87 12.04 7.23 -2.15
N LEU A 88 12.95 6.82 -1.26
CA LEU A 88 14.31 6.42 -1.65
C LEU A 88 14.31 5.16 -2.53
N CYS A 89 13.60 4.11 -2.12
CA CYS A 89 13.48 2.88 -2.90
C CYS A 89 12.80 3.13 -4.25
N GLY A 90 11.77 3.98 -4.30
CA GLY A 90 11.08 4.34 -5.54
C GLY A 90 11.98 5.06 -6.54
N VAL A 91 12.80 6.02 -6.08
CA VAL A 91 13.79 6.71 -6.93
C VAL A 91 14.87 5.74 -7.42
N LEU A 92 15.42 4.91 -6.52
CA LEU A 92 16.43 3.93 -6.89
C LEU A 92 15.88 2.90 -7.89
N TRP A 93 14.66 2.41 -7.67
CA TRP A 93 14.00 1.49 -8.59
C TRP A 93 13.70 2.14 -9.94
N GLY A 94 13.19 3.37 -9.94
CA GLY A 94 12.89 4.10 -11.18
C GLY A 94 14.13 4.32 -12.06
N LEU A 95 15.29 4.54 -11.46
CA LEU A 95 16.55 4.78 -12.19
C LEU A 95 17.30 3.49 -12.57
N LEU A 96 17.29 2.47 -11.70
CA LEU A 96 18.16 1.29 -11.87
C LEU A 96 17.42 0.03 -12.35
N SER A 97 16.08 0.01 -12.33
CA SER A 97 15.33 -1.19 -12.73
C SER A 97 15.27 -1.38 -14.24
N CYS A 98 15.12 -2.64 -14.67
CA CYS A 98 14.84 -2.97 -16.07
C CYS A 98 13.37 -2.72 -16.46
N GLN A 99 12.49 -2.50 -15.47
CA GLN A 99 11.07 -2.22 -15.67
C GLN A 99 10.57 -1.16 -14.67
N PRO A 100 10.67 0.13 -15.02
CA PRO A 100 10.33 1.24 -14.10
C PRO A 100 8.82 1.45 -13.91
N LEU A 101 7.97 0.71 -14.64
CA LEU A 101 6.50 0.79 -14.50
C LEU A 101 5.99 0.12 -13.21
N ILE A 102 6.83 -0.68 -12.53
CA ILE A 102 6.48 -1.36 -11.29
C ILE A 102 6.59 -0.39 -10.12
N ILE A 103 5.51 -0.27 -9.34
CA ILE A 103 5.44 0.60 -8.16
C ILE A 103 5.77 -0.23 -6.93
N GLN A 104 6.79 0.18 -6.19
CA GLN A 104 7.16 -0.43 -4.92
C GLN A 104 6.44 0.24 -3.76
N SER A 105 5.73 -0.54 -2.95
CA SER A 105 5.04 -0.09 -1.74
C SER A 105 5.13 -1.18 -0.68
N ALA A 106 5.02 -0.79 0.60
CA ALA A 106 4.81 -1.75 1.67
C ALA A 106 3.52 -2.55 1.43
N THR A 107 3.54 -3.84 1.80
CA THR A 107 2.41 -4.75 1.65
C THR A 107 2.02 -5.35 2.99
N GLY A 108 0.75 -5.72 3.14
CA GLY A 108 0.21 -6.32 4.37
C GLY A 108 1.01 -7.53 4.89
N PRO A 109 1.45 -8.49 4.05
CA PRO A 109 2.25 -9.61 4.52
C PRO A 109 3.59 -9.19 5.15
N VAL A 110 4.25 -8.17 4.60
CA VAL A 110 5.49 -7.62 5.18
C VAL A 110 5.21 -6.98 6.53
N LEU A 111 4.11 -6.23 6.67
CA LEU A 111 3.68 -5.66 7.94
C LEU A 111 3.46 -6.74 9.02
N ILE A 112 2.74 -7.82 8.67
CA ILE A 112 2.46 -8.93 9.60
C ILE A 112 3.76 -9.65 10.01
N PHE A 113 4.67 -9.83 9.05
CA PHE A 113 5.99 -10.40 9.32
C PHE A 113 6.78 -9.53 10.32
N GLU A 114 6.85 -8.22 10.10
CA GLU A 114 7.54 -7.29 11.00
C GLU A 114 6.90 -7.24 12.40
N ALA A 115 5.57 -7.24 12.48
CA ALA A 115 4.87 -7.31 13.77
C ALA A 115 5.18 -8.61 14.53
N SER A 116 5.29 -9.73 13.81
CA SER A 116 5.66 -11.03 14.40
C SER A 116 7.13 -11.08 14.81
N LEU A 117 8.01 -10.49 14.00
CA LEU A 117 9.43 -10.36 14.30
C LEU A 117 9.64 -9.51 15.55
N TYR A 118 8.91 -8.40 15.68
CA TYR A 118 8.94 -7.58 16.88
C TYR A 118 8.52 -8.35 18.13
N ARG A 119 7.41 -9.10 18.07
CA ARG A 119 6.97 -9.99 19.17
C ARG A 119 8.06 -10.98 19.55
N LEU A 120 8.73 -11.60 18.57
CA LEU A 120 9.83 -12.52 18.84
C LEU A 120 11.02 -11.81 19.50
N CYS A 121 11.42 -10.65 19.01
CA CYS A 121 12.48 -9.83 19.59
C CYS A 121 12.19 -9.43 21.03
N THR A 122 10.94 -9.08 21.36
CA THR A 122 10.55 -8.74 22.75
C THR A 122 10.67 -9.92 23.71
N VAL A 123 10.35 -11.14 23.26
CA VAL A 123 10.49 -12.36 24.09
C VAL A 123 11.94 -12.76 24.27
N LEU A 124 12.78 -12.52 23.26
CA LEU A 124 14.21 -12.84 23.28
C LEU A 124 15.09 -11.70 23.82
N GLU A 125 14.50 -10.57 24.24
CA GLU A 125 15.20 -9.36 24.67
C GLU A 125 16.23 -8.83 23.66
N LEU A 126 15.94 -8.98 22.36
CA LEU A 126 16.78 -8.52 21.26
C LEU A 126 16.27 -7.17 20.72
N ASP A 127 17.21 -6.33 20.30
CA ASP A 127 16.86 -5.08 19.63
C ASP A 127 16.38 -5.31 18.18
N LEU A 128 15.20 -4.78 17.86
CA LEU A 128 14.54 -4.94 16.56
C LEU A 128 15.43 -4.45 15.41
N LEU A 129 16.04 -3.27 15.53
CA LEU A 129 16.82 -2.67 14.45
C LEU A 129 18.04 -3.54 14.10
N THR A 130 18.69 -4.08 15.13
CA THR A 130 19.85 -4.97 14.96
C THR A 130 19.45 -6.26 14.24
N VAL A 131 18.37 -6.93 14.66
CA VAL A 131 17.87 -8.15 14.01
C VAL A 131 17.47 -7.86 12.56
N ARG A 132 16.80 -6.74 12.32
CA ARG A 132 16.38 -6.31 10.98
C ARG A 132 17.57 -6.06 10.06
N PHE A 133 18.65 -5.46 10.55
CA PHE A 133 19.86 -5.27 9.77
C PHE A 133 20.47 -6.59 9.29
N PHE A 134 20.62 -7.57 10.18
CA PHE A 134 21.12 -8.90 9.80
C PHE A 134 20.15 -9.66 8.89
N ALA A 135 18.85 -9.58 9.15
CA ALA A 135 17.83 -10.14 8.25
C ALA A 135 17.93 -9.54 6.85
N GLY A 136 18.11 -8.22 6.75
CA GLY A 136 18.32 -7.52 5.47
C GLY A 136 19.57 -7.98 4.73
N ILE A 137 20.69 -8.20 5.42
CA ILE A 137 21.91 -8.77 4.83
C ILE A 137 21.64 -10.17 4.27
N TRP A 138 20.95 -11.02 5.02
CA TRP A 138 20.62 -12.37 4.56
C TRP A 138 19.67 -12.35 3.36
N ILE A 139 18.65 -11.47 3.36
CA ILE A 139 17.76 -11.28 2.20
C ILE A 139 18.59 -10.86 0.98
N PHE A 140 19.52 -9.91 1.13
CA PHE A 140 20.40 -9.49 0.04
C PHE A 140 21.26 -10.65 -0.51
N VAL A 141 21.88 -11.44 0.37
CA VAL A 141 22.68 -12.61 -0.02
C VAL A 141 21.83 -13.65 -0.73
N ILE A 142 20.64 -13.97 -0.22
CA ILE A 142 19.71 -14.92 -0.84
C ILE A 142 19.24 -14.39 -2.20
N CYS A 143 18.92 -13.11 -2.32
CA CYS A 143 18.56 -12.49 -3.60
C CYS A 143 19.71 -12.59 -4.61
N LEU A 144 20.96 -12.31 -4.22
CA LEU A 144 22.11 -12.46 -5.11
C LEU A 144 22.29 -13.91 -5.58
N ILE A 145 22.11 -14.89 -4.69
CA ILE A 145 22.16 -16.32 -5.02
C ILE A 145 21.06 -16.66 -6.03
N VAL A 146 19.82 -16.24 -5.78
CA VAL A 146 18.68 -16.51 -6.67
C VAL A 146 18.90 -15.90 -8.05
N VAL A 147 19.43 -14.68 -8.13
CA VAL A 147 19.76 -14.03 -9.41
C VAL A 147 20.92 -14.73 -10.11
N ALA A 148 21.94 -15.14 -9.36
CA ALA A 148 23.11 -15.86 -9.87
C ALA A 148 22.73 -17.21 -10.53
N PHE A 149 21.74 -17.90 -9.97
CA PHE A 149 21.22 -19.20 -10.44
C PHE A 149 19.97 -19.07 -11.34
N GLU A 150 19.69 -17.89 -11.89
CA GLU A 150 18.57 -17.66 -12.82
C GLU A 150 17.21 -18.13 -12.27
N GLY A 151 16.92 -17.81 -10.99
CA GLY A 151 15.66 -18.18 -10.34
C GLY A 151 14.39 -17.65 -11.02
N SER A 152 14.52 -16.66 -11.91
CA SER A 152 13.44 -16.19 -12.78
C SER A 152 12.84 -17.29 -13.66
N TRP A 153 13.59 -18.36 -13.95
CA TRP A 153 13.08 -19.53 -14.68
C TRP A 153 11.87 -20.17 -14.00
N MET A 154 11.78 -20.13 -12.66
CA MET A 154 10.63 -20.66 -11.91
C MET A 154 9.32 -19.93 -12.23
N LEU A 155 9.37 -18.69 -12.74
CA LEU A 155 8.18 -17.95 -13.15
C LEU A 155 7.45 -18.62 -14.32
N LYS A 156 8.10 -19.51 -15.08
CA LYS A 156 7.44 -20.31 -16.13
C LYS A 156 6.33 -21.22 -15.59
N TYR A 157 6.38 -21.57 -14.30
CA TYR A 157 5.35 -22.35 -13.63
C TYR A 157 4.15 -21.51 -13.17
N VAL A 158 4.33 -20.18 -13.09
CA VAL A 158 3.24 -19.26 -12.79
C VAL A 158 2.42 -19.09 -14.07
N THR A 159 1.20 -19.58 -14.03
CA THR A 159 0.26 -19.50 -15.16
C THR A 159 -0.79 -18.42 -14.89
N ARG A 160 -1.53 -18.05 -15.94
CA ARG A 160 -2.68 -17.13 -15.81
C ARG A 160 -3.67 -17.56 -14.73
N PHE A 161 -3.86 -18.87 -14.54
CA PHE A 161 -4.72 -19.39 -13.48
C PHE A 161 -4.22 -19.01 -12.09
N THR A 162 -2.92 -19.17 -11.82
CA THR A 162 -2.32 -18.77 -10.54
C THR A 162 -2.32 -17.26 -10.36
N GLU A 163 -2.14 -16.48 -11.42
CA GLU A 163 -2.21 -15.01 -11.37
C GLU A 163 -3.62 -14.52 -11.00
N GLU A 164 -4.66 -15.10 -11.63
CA GLU A 164 -6.05 -14.76 -11.35
C GLU A 164 -6.45 -15.15 -9.91
N ILE A 165 -6.03 -16.32 -9.43
CA ILE A 165 -6.24 -16.73 -8.03
C ILE A 165 -5.54 -15.76 -7.06
N PHE A 166 -4.30 -15.39 -7.34
CA PHE A 166 -3.54 -14.47 -6.51
C PHE A 166 -4.20 -13.08 -6.47
N ALA A 167 -4.67 -12.58 -7.61
CA ALA A 167 -5.38 -11.31 -7.68
C ALA A 167 -6.70 -11.33 -6.87
N VAL A 168 -7.47 -12.42 -6.95
CA VAL A 168 -8.69 -12.62 -6.15
C VAL A 168 -8.36 -12.70 -4.66
N MET A 169 -7.27 -13.40 -4.28
CA MET A 169 -6.82 -13.49 -2.89
C MET A 169 -6.47 -12.12 -2.31
N ILE A 170 -5.64 -11.33 -3.01
CA ILE A 170 -5.28 -9.98 -2.56
C ILE A 170 -6.52 -9.07 -2.46
N SER A 171 -7.44 -9.16 -3.43
CA SER A 171 -8.71 -8.42 -3.39
C SER A 171 -9.56 -8.82 -2.17
N GLY A 172 -9.64 -10.12 -1.86
CA GLY A 172 -10.33 -10.64 -0.68
C GLY A 172 -9.71 -10.15 0.64
N ILE A 173 -8.38 -10.13 0.73
CA ILE A 173 -7.65 -9.61 1.90
C ILE A 173 -7.98 -8.13 2.12
N PHE A 174 -7.95 -7.28 1.09
CA PHE A 174 -8.27 -5.86 1.23
C PHE A 174 -9.72 -5.62 1.67
N ILE A 175 -10.68 -6.39 1.16
CA ILE A 175 -12.09 -6.30 1.58
C ILE A 175 -12.23 -6.74 3.05
N PHE A 176 -11.59 -7.85 3.43
CA PHE A 176 -11.62 -8.34 4.81
C PHE A 176 -11.00 -7.35 5.79
N GLU A 177 -9.86 -6.75 5.44
CA GLU A 177 -9.20 -5.74 6.26
C GLU A 177 -10.08 -4.49 6.44
N SER A 178 -10.77 -4.06 5.38
CA SER A 178 -11.72 -2.94 5.45
C SER A 178 -12.88 -3.23 6.40
N ILE A 179 -13.40 -4.46 6.42
CA ILE A 179 -14.44 -4.89 7.36
C ILE A 179 -13.90 -4.94 8.80
N ASN A 180 -12.70 -5.47 9.00
CA ASN A 180 -12.06 -5.51 10.31
C ASN A 180 -11.81 -4.11 10.87
N PHE A 181 -11.43 -3.16 10.02
CA PHE A 181 -11.28 -1.76 10.40
C PHE A 181 -12.60 -1.21 10.96
N ILE A 182 -13.73 -1.38 10.24
CA ILE A 182 -15.05 -0.94 10.73
C ILE A 182 -15.42 -1.64 12.05
N ARG A 183 -15.18 -2.95 12.16
CA ARG A 183 -15.49 -3.71 13.39
C ARG A 183 -14.66 -3.22 14.57
N LYS A 184 -13.39 -2.89 14.34
CA LYS A 184 -12.50 -2.33 15.35
C LYS A 184 -12.97 -0.94 15.77
N THR A 185 -13.30 -0.06 14.82
CA THR A 185 -13.89 1.25 15.13
C THR A 185 -15.17 1.13 15.96
N ASN A 186 -16.05 0.16 15.64
CA ASN A 186 -17.24 -0.12 16.44
C ASN A 186 -16.93 -0.69 17.83
N SER A 187 -15.82 -1.40 18.00
CA SER A 187 -15.39 -1.89 19.32
C SER A 187 -14.78 -0.77 20.16
N ASP A 188 -14.05 0.15 19.53
CA ASP A 188 -13.40 1.29 20.20
C ASP A 188 -14.44 2.38 20.52
N ASN A 189 -15.47 2.53 19.69
CA ASN A 189 -16.56 3.49 19.84
C ASN A 189 -17.92 2.79 19.61
N PRO A 190 -18.42 2.00 20.57
CA PRO A 190 -19.68 1.27 20.43
C PRO A 190 -20.85 2.25 20.31
N VAL A 191 -21.87 1.90 19.52
CA VAL A 191 -23.08 2.74 19.38
C VAL A 191 -23.99 2.51 20.58
N GLU A 192 -23.83 3.34 21.61
CA GLU A 192 -24.57 3.26 22.88
C GLU A 192 -25.23 4.59 23.23
N ASP A 193 -26.10 4.59 24.25
CA ASP A 193 -26.77 5.81 24.74
C ASP A 193 -25.78 6.78 25.39
N TYR A 194 -26.15 8.07 25.44
CA TYR A 194 -25.31 9.13 26.03
C TYR A 194 -24.84 8.83 27.46
N SER A 195 -25.68 8.17 28.27
CA SER A 195 -25.36 7.77 29.64
C SER A 195 -24.17 6.80 29.72
N PHE A 196 -23.96 5.95 28.71
CA PHE A 196 -22.80 5.06 28.63
C PHE A 196 -21.49 5.84 28.54
N TYR A 197 -21.45 6.86 27.68
CA TYR A 197 -20.27 7.72 27.51
C TYR A 197 -20.03 8.60 28.74
N GLU A 198 -21.09 9.14 29.36
CA GLU A 198 -20.97 9.93 30.58
C GLU A 198 -20.34 9.11 31.72
N HIS A 199 -20.77 7.85 31.90
CA HIS A 199 -20.15 6.94 32.86
C HIS A 199 -18.69 6.63 32.53
N GLN A 200 -18.36 6.36 31.26
CA GLN A 200 -16.98 6.08 30.85
C GLN A 200 -16.04 7.26 31.08
N HIS A 201 -16.49 8.50 30.82
CA HIS A 201 -15.73 9.71 31.11
C HIS A 201 -15.52 9.92 32.61
N HIS A 202 -16.53 9.60 33.44
CA HIS A 202 -16.43 9.70 34.89
C HIS A 202 -15.44 8.67 35.48
N ASP A 203 -15.53 7.40 35.07
CA ASP A 203 -14.62 6.33 35.51
C ASP A 203 -13.16 6.63 35.13
N CYS A 204 -12.95 7.29 33.98
CA CYS A 204 -11.62 7.72 33.54
C CYS A 204 -11.04 8.90 34.33
N ASN A 205 -11.89 9.79 34.85
CA ASN A 205 -11.45 10.87 35.75
C ASN A 205 -11.12 10.36 37.17
N GLU A 206 -11.70 9.23 37.61
CA GLU A 206 -11.40 8.66 38.92
C GLU A 206 -10.18 7.71 38.91
N THR A 207 -9.83 7.11 37.77
CA THR A 207 -8.74 6.12 37.67
C THR A 207 -7.32 6.70 37.55
N THR A 208 -7.17 8.02 37.51
CA THR A 208 -5.86 8.71 37.44
C THR A 208 -4.90 8.42 38.60
N GLU A 209 -5.34 7.76 39.68
CA GLU A 209 -4.46 7.43 40.81
C GLU A 209 -3.91 5.99 40.84
N VAL A 210 -4.47 5.02 40.08
CA VAL A 210 -4.10 3.58 40.31
C VAL A 210 -3.93 2.70 39.05
N SER A 211 -4.34 3.08 37.83
CA SER A 211 -4.29 2.16 36.67
C SER A 211 -3.37 2.60 35.54
N SER A 212 -2.37 1.76 35.22
CA SER A 212 -1.36 1.94 34.17
C SER A 212 -1.88 1.72 32.73
N ARG A 213 -3.19 1.76 32.50
CA ARG A 213 -3.79 1.64 31.16
C ARG A 213 -4.31 3.00 30.72
N PRO A 214 -3.92 3.51 29.54
CA PRO A 214 -4.44 4.78 29.06
C PRO A 214 -5.96 4.66 28.88
N CYS A 215 -6.69 5.58 29.49
CA CYS A 215 -8.13 5.70 29.31
C CYS A 215 -8.42 6.10 27.86
N GLN A 216 -8.99 5.18 27.09
CA GLN A 216 -9.41 5.45 25.72
C GLN A 216 -10.82 6.02 25.77
N TYR A 217 -10.93 7.33 25.60
CA TYR A 217 -12.23 8.02 25.50
C TYR A 217 -12.93 7.55 24.22
N GLY A 218 -14.06 6.86 24.37
CA GLY A 218 -14.95 6.57 23.26
C GLY A 218 -15.74 7.83 22.92
N GLU A 219 -15.75 8.23 21.65
CA GLU A 219 -16.55 9.36 21.19
C GLU A 219 -17.90 8.87 20.61
N PRO A 220 -19.02 9.54 20.94
CA PRO A 220 -20.31 9.18 20.40
C PRO A 220 -20.38 9.40 18.89
N ASN A 221 -21.15 8.56 18.19
CA ASN A 221 -21.45 8.64 16.75
C ASN A 221 -20.27 8.43 15.77
N THR A 222 -19.04 8.26 16.24
CA THR A 222 -17.84 8.07 15.39
C THR A 222 -17.96 6.87 14.45
N THR A 223 -18.50 5.75 14.94
CA THR A 223 -18.70 4.53 14.14
C THR A 223 -19.74 4.73 13.04
N LEU A 224 -20.86 5.40 13.35
CA LEU A 224 -21.91 5.67 12.37
C LEU A 224 -21.39 6.63 11.29
N LEU A 225 -20.70 7.70 11.70
CA LEU A 225 -20.08 8.66 10.79
C LEU A 225 -19.06 7.99 9.86
N THR A 226 -18.18 7.15 10.41
CA THR A 226 -17.19 6.39 9.63
C THR A 226 -17.86 5.47 8.61
N GLY A 227 -18.93 4.77 9.01
CA GLY A 227 -19.72 3.94 8.10
C GLY A 227 -20.39 4.74 6.98
N LEU A 228 -20.93 5.92 7.30
CA LEU A 228 -21.54 6.82 6.32
C LEU A 228 -20.50 7.35 5.32
N ILE A 229 -19.34 7.80 5.80
CA ILE A 229 -18.22 8.27 4.95
C ILE A 229 -17.79 7.17 3.98
N LEU A 230 -17.65 5.94 4.46
CA LEU A 230 -17.25 4.79 3.65
C LEU A 230 -18.27 4.52 2.54
N PHE A 231 -19.56 4.47 2.88
CA PHE A 231 -20.63 4.23 1.91
C PHE A 231 -20.71 5.35 0.86
N MET A 232 -20.67 6.61 1.30
CA MET A 232 -20.73 7.77 0.40
C MET A 232 -19.54 7.82 -0.56
N THR A 233 -18.32 7.58 -0.05
CA THR A 233 -17.11 7.60 -0.86
C THR A 233 -17.11 6.45 -1.88
N PHE A 234 -17.51 5.25 -1.46
CA PHE A 234 -17.61 4.10 -2.35
C PHE A 234 -18.65 4.32 -3.45
N PHE A 235 -19.85 4.77 -3.08
CA PHE A 235 -20.93 5.05 -4.03
C PHE A 235 -20.51 6.12 -5.05
N LEU A 236 -19.95 7.24 -4.58
CA LEU A 236 -19.50 8.33 -5.46
C LEU A 236 -18.36 7.87 -6.38
N ALA A 237 -17.39 7.11 -5.87
CA ALA A 237 -16.31 6.56 -6.70
C ALA A 237 -16.85 5.60 -7.78
N CYS A 238 -17.85 4.76 -7.44
CA CYS A 238 -18.52 3.89 -8.40
C CYS A 238 -19.28 4.68 -9.48
N VAL A 239 -19.99 5.74 -9.10
CA VAL A 239 -20.69 6.63 -10.04
C VAL A 239 -19.70 7.31 -10.98
N LEU A 240 -18.61 7.87 -10.45
CA LEU A 240 -17.56 8.52 -11.26
C LEU A 240 -16.86 7.52 -12.21
N ARG A 241 -16.69 6.27 -11.78
CA ARG A 241 -16.18 5.21 -12.65
C ARG A 241 -17.19 4.83 -13.74
N TYR A 242 -18.48 4.82 -13.42
CA TYR A 242 -19.55 4.57 -14.39
C TYR A 242 -19.65 5.70 -15.43
N VAL A 243 -19.40 6.96 -15.05
CA VAL A 243 -19.36 8.11 -15.98
C VAL A 243 -18.39 7.85 -17.16
N ARG A 244 -17.32 7.09 -16.95
CA ARG A 244 -16.36 6.71 -18.02
C ARG A 244 -17.00 5.95 -19.19
N SER A 245 -18.06 5.18 -18.97
CA SER A 245 -18.76 4.42 -20.02
C SER A 245 -19.94 5.18 -20.63
N THR A 246 -20.35 6.30 -20.02
CA THR A 246 -21.49 7.08 -20.49
C THR A 246 -21.18 7.88 -21.77
N ILE A 247 -22.25 8.17 -22.51
CA ILE A 247 -22.23 8.94 -23.77
C ILE A 247 -22.48 10.44 -23.50
N TRP A 248 -22.98 10.79 -22.31
CA TRP A 248 -23.45 12.13 -21.97
C TRP A 248 -22.33 13.18 -21.87
N PHE A 249 -21.07 12.78 -21.66
CA PHE A 249 -19.93 13.69 -21.50
C PHE A 249 -18.91 13.60 -22.65
N GLY A 250 -18.27 14.73 -22.95
CA GLY A 250 -17.17 14.78 -23.90
C GLY A 250 -15.96 13.93 -23.48
N LYS A 251 -15.16 13.49 -24.47
CA LYS A 251 -14.02 12.56 -24.27
C LYS A 251 -13.03 13.04 -23.20
N HIS A 252 -12.75 14.33 -23.13
CA HIS A 252 -11.84 14.91 -22.14
C HIS A 252 -12.37 14.79 -20.71
N VAL A 253 -13.61 15.21 -20.48
CA VAL A 253 -14.28 15.16 -19.17
C VAL A 253 -14.43 13.71 -18.68
N ARG A 254 -14.76 12.80 -19.59
CA ARG A 254 -14.91 11.38 -19.32
C ARG A 254 -13.61 10.69 -18.90
N ASN A 255 -12.50 11.08 -19.51
CA ASN A 255 -11.17 10.57 -19.12
C ASN A 255 -10.74 11.13 -17.76
N ILE A 256 -10.97 12.43 -17.50
CA ILE A 256 -10.64 13.04 -16.20
C ILE A 256 -11.43 12.38 -15.07
N PHE A 257 -12.75 12.25 -15.19
CA PHE A 257 -13.56 11.59 -14.15
C PHE A 257 -13.28 10.10 -14.03
N GLY A 258 -12.94 9.44 -15.13
CA GLY A 258 -12.58 8.02 -15.12
C GLY A 258 -11.25 7.76 -14.41
N ASP A 259 -10.26 8.63 -14.61
CA ASP A 259 -8.92 8.45 -14.06
C ASP A 259 -8.82 9.03 -12.64
N PHE A 260 -9.38 10.21 -12.36
CA PHE A 260 -9.34 10.85 -11.03
C PHE A 260 -10.56 10.56 -10.14
N GLY A 261 -11.48 9.70 -10.56
CA GLY A 261 -12.77 9.50 -9.88
C GLY A 261 -12.65 9.15 -8.40
N VAL A 262 -11.66 8.32 -8.03
CA VAL A 262 -11.43 7.94 -6.62
C VAL A 262 -11.00 9.14 -5.78
N PHE A 263 -10.07 9.97 -6.29
CA PHE A 263 -9.61 11.17 -5.56
C PHE A 263 -10.70 12.22 -5.44
N ILE A 264 -11.43 12.46 -6.52
CA ILE A 264 -12.57 13.39 -6.51
C ILE A 264 -13.60 12.93 -5.47
N ALA A 265 -13.90 11.62 -5.40
CA ALA A 265 -14.82 11.09 -4.41
C ALA A 265 -14.32 11.33 -2.97
N ILE A 266 -13.05 11.03 -2.69
CA ILE A 266 -12.44 11.25 -1.37
C ILE A 266 -12.49 12.74 -0.99
N SER A 267 -12.05 13.63 -1.89
CA SER A 267 -12.01 15.07 -1.62
C SER A 267 -13.40 15.67 -1.41
N VAL A 268 -14.40 15.27 -2.21
CA VAL A 268 -15.78 15.75 -2.07
C VAL A 268 -16.39 15.28 -0.75
N VAL A 269 -16.25 14.00 -0.42
CA VAL A 269 -16.82 13.47 0.83
C VAL A 269 -16.11 14.04 2.05
N ALA A 270 -14.77 14.19 2.01
CA ALA A 270 -14.01 14.83 3.08
C ALA A 270 -14.46 16.29 3.29
N PHE A 271 -14.62 17.06 2.22
CA PHE A 271 -15.09 18.44 2.29
C PHE A 271 -16.51 18.54 2.85
N LEU A 272 -17.43 17.70 2.36
CA LEU A 272 -18.81 17.66 2.88
C LEU A 272 -18.84 17.29 4.36
N THR A 273 -18.01 16.32 4.77
CA THR A 273 -17.92 15.90 6.17
C THR A 273 -17.43 17.03 7.06
N GLN A 274 -16.38 17.77 6.65
CA GLN A 274 -15.88 18.92 7.41
C GLN A 274 -16.91 20.06 7.55
N GLN A 275 -17.74 20.26 6.53
CA GLN A 275 -18.80 21.28 6.58
C GLN A 275 -20.00 20.85 7.44
N LEU A 276 -20.34 19.56 7.42
CA LEU A 276 -21.50 19.03 8.15
C LEU A 276 -21.17 18.72 9.62
N PHE A 277 -19.94 18.29 9.88
CA PHE A 277 -19.40 17.91 11.18
C PHE A 277 -18.06 18.64 11.40
N PRO A 278 -18.06 19.86 11.96
CA PRO A 278 -16.85 20.65 12.17
C PRO A 278 -15.93 20.13 13.29
N ASP A 279 -16.27 19.00 13.92
CA ASP A 279 -15.52 18.45 15.04
C ASP A 279 -14.17 17.85 14.59
N PRO A 280 -13.09 18.01 15.38
CA PRO A 280 -11.70 17.70 15.01
C PRO A 280 -11.36 16.19 15.02
N ILE A 281 -12.33 15.30 14.78
CA ILE A 281 -12.21 13.85 15.00
C ILE A 281 -11.17 13.20 14.05
N LEU A 282 -10.91 13.81 12.89
CA LEU A 282 -9.94 13.31 11.91
C LEU A 282 -8.50 13.81 12.13
N ALA A 283 -8.26 14.74 13.07
CA ALA A 283 -6.92 15.25 13.36
C ALA A 283 -6.13 14.32 14.30
N VAL A 284 -6.81 13.57 15.18
CA VAL A 284 -6.15 12.76 16.22
C VAL A 284 -5.47 11.51 15.66
N SER A 285 -5.90 10.96 14.53
CA SER A 285 -5.21 9.81 13.92
C SER A 285 -3.93 10.18 13.16
N SER A 286 -3.58 11.47 13.09
CA SER A 286 -2.36 11.95 12.44
C SER A 286 -1.24 12.30 13.44
N SER A 287 -1.53 12.24 14.74
CA SER A 287 -0.64 12.65 15.82
C SER A 287 -0.40 11.58 16.89
N THR A 288 -0.68 10.31 16.57
CA THR A 288 -0.25 9.11 17.31
C THR A 288 0.17 8.07 16.29
#